data_AF-A0A392PP22-F1
#
_entry.id   AF-A0A392PP22-F1
#
_cell.length_a   1.000
_cell.length_b   1.000
_cell.length_c   1.000
_cell.angle_alpha   90.00
_cell.angle_beta   90.00
_cell.angle_gamma   90.00
#
_symmetry.space_group_name_H-M   'P 1'
#
loop_
_entity.id
_entity.type
_entity.pdbx_description
1 polymer ?
#
loop_
_entity_poly.entity_id
_entity_poly.type
_entity_poly.pdbx_seq_one_letter_code
_entity_poly.pdbx_strand_id
1 'polypeptide(L)'
;VNTLLVSSVCTRGMSYRGRARGLLTCYPNTTLAMARELMEAKGIKQLPVVKRSRDHNRERKRRVVGLLHYDELWHCLRKEINHRKLAYQSRTENNLTNGH
;
A
#
# COMPACT_ATOMS: atom_id res chain seq x y z
N VAL A 1 19.48 20.14 -13.54
CA VAL A 1 18.73 19.11 -12.78
C VAL A 1 19.39 17.76 -13.06
N ASN A 2 20.11 17.20 -12.08
CA ASN A 2 20.83 15.94 -12.28
C ASN A 2 19.87 14.76 -12.29
N THR A 3 19.68 14.15 -13.45
CA THR A 3 18.92 12.91 -13.69
C THR A 3 19.73 11.68 -13.28
N LEU A 4 20.18 11.64 -12.02
CA LEU A 4 20.81 10.43 -11.50
C LEU A 4 19.72 9.37 -11.28
N LEU A 5 19.84 8.28 -12.05
CA LEU A 5 19.01 7.08 -11.93
C LEU A 5 18.90 6.68 -10.46
N VAL A 6 17.72 6.85 -9.88
CA VAL A 6 17.40 6.46 -8.49
C VAL A 6 17.22 4.94 -8.39
N SER A 7 18.00 4.16 -9.14
CA SER A 7 17.96 2.70 -9.08
C SER A 7 18.85 2.11 -7.98
N SER A 8 19.66 2.92 -7.29
CA SER A 8 20.67 2.42 -6.34
C SER A 8 20.42 2.74 -4.85
N VAL A 9 19.41 3.55 -4.50
CA VAL A 9 19.34 4.11 -3.12
C VAL A 9 18.56 3.25 -2.11
N CYS A 10 17.82 2.20 -2.51
CA CYS A 10 16.95 1.47 -1.57
C CYS A 10 17.05 -0.06 -1.59
N THR A 11 18.19 -0.65 -1.95
CA THR A 11 18.40 -2.10 -1.85
C THR A 11 19.44 -2.43 -0.78
N ARG A 12 19.13 -2.15 0.50
CA ARG A 12 19.89 -2.76 1.60
C ARG A 12 19.64 -4.27 1.51
N GLY A 13 20.64 -5.01 1.03
CA GLY A 13 20.53 -6.41 0.64
C GLY A 13 19.94 -7.26 1.77
N MET A 14 18.79 -7.88 1.51
CA MET A 14 18.19 -8.86 2.41
C MET A 14 18.26 -10.24 1.76
N SER A 15 18.75 -11.22 2.51
CA SER A 15 18.75 -12.63 2.09
C SER A 15 17.58 -13.36 2.75
N TYR A 16 16.69 -13.94 1.95
CA TYR A 16 15.61 -14.81 2.46
C TYR A 16 15.64 -16.13 1.67
N ARG A 17 15.79 -17.25 2.38
CA ARG A 17 16.04 -18.59 1.80
C ARG A 17 17.27 -18.64 0.87
N GLY A 18 18.37 -18.04 1.32
CA GLY A 18 19.67 -18.16 0.61
C GLY A 18 19.78 -17.40 -0.71
N ARG A 19 18.82 -16.53 -1.07
CA ARG A 19 18.95 -15.60 -2.21
C ARG A 19 18.80 -14.17 -1.75
N ALA A 20 19.67 -13.30 -2.26
CA ALA A 20 19.47 -11.85 -2.18
C ALA A 20 18.11 -11.52 -2.80
N ARG A 21 17.16 -11.10 -1.97
CA ARG A 21 15.84 -10.65 -2.40
C ARG A 21 15.86 -9.14 -2.50
N GLY A 22 15.50 -8.65 -3.69
CA GLY A 22 15.40 -7.23 -4.02
C GLY A 22 14.27 -6.52 -3.26
N LEU A 23 14.14 -5.22 -3.58
CA LEU A 23 13.13 -4.25 -3.14
C LEU A 23 11.94 -4.85 -2.36
N LEU A 24 11.70 -4.37 -1.12
CA LEU A 24 10.54 -4.79 -0.34
C LEU A 24 9.27 -4.38 -1.09
N THR A 25 8.36 -5.33 -1.32
CA THR A 25 7.11 -5.11 -2.08
C THR A 25 5.93 -5.67 -1.31
N CYS A 26 4.74 -5.07 -1.46
CA CYS A 26 3.47 -5.67 -1.02
C CYS A 26 2.53 -5.95 -2.21
N TYR A 27 1.37 -6.53 -1.92
CA TYR A 27 0.35 -6.83 -2.92
C TYR A 27 -0.89 -5.95 -2.72
N PRO A 28 -1.74 -5.75 -3.74
CA PRO A 28 -2.95 -4.93 -3.62
C PRO A 28 -3.93 -5.41 -2.54
N ASN A 29 -3.86 -6.68 -2.16
CA ASN A 29 -4.68 -7.27 -1.10
C ASN A 29 -4.01 -7.23 0.28
N THR A 30 -2.82 -6.64 0.41
CA THR A 30 -2.21 -6.38 1.72
C THR A 30 -3.00 -5.28 2.43
N THR A 31 -3.42 -5.52 3.67
CA THR A 31 -4.13 -4.52 4.47
C THR A 31 -3.20 -3.35 4.81
N LEU A 32 -3.78 -2.15 5.02
CA LEU A 32 -3.00 -0.97 5.39
C LEU A 32 -2.26 -1.16 6.72
N ALA A 33 -2.83 -1.91 7.67
CA ALA A 33 -2.19 -2.25 8.94
C ALA A 33 -0.91 -3.09 8.74
N MET A 34 -1.01 -4.19 8.00
CA MET A 34 0.17 -5.02 7.70
C MET A 34 1.21 -4.27 6.87
N ALA A 35 0.78 -3.42 5.94
CA ALA A 35 1.70 -2.59 5.17
C ALA A 35 2.44 -1.60 6.07
N ARG A 36 1.73 -0.97 7.02
CA ARG A 36 2.31 -0.05 8.00
C ARG A 36 3.35 -0.73 8.88
N GLU A 37 3.00 -1.85 9.50
CA GLU A 37 3.90 -2.63 10.35
C GLU A 37 5.17 -3.03 9.59
N LEU A 38 5.01 -3.45 8.33
CA LEU A 38 6.12 -3.82 7.46
C LEU A 38 7.04 -2.61 7.16
N MET A 39 6.46 -1.44 6.91
CA MET A 39 7.19 -0.20 6.65
C MET A 39 7.93 0.30 7.88
N GLU A 40 7.30 0.28 9.06
CA GLU A 40 7.89 0.65 10.35
C GLU A 40 9.03 -0.30 10.73
N ALA A 41 8.80 -1.62 10.67
CA ALA A 41 9.79 -2.64 11.02
C ALA A 41 11.03 -2.62 10.11
N LYS A 42 10.89 -2.10 8.89
CA LYS A 42 12.01 -1.96 7.93
C LYS A 42 12.54 -0.54 7.80
N GLY A 43 11.94 0.42 8.51
CA GLY A 43 12.31 1.84 8.43
C GLY A 43 12.21 2.41 7.00
N ILE A 44 11.23 1.95 6.22
CA ILE A 44 11.03 2.42 4.84
C ILE A 44 9.80 3.33 4.76
N LYS A 45 9.91 4.40 3.96
CA LYS A 45 8.80 5.35 3.74
C LYS A 45 7.97 5.06 2.50
N GLN A 46 8.44 4.17 1.63
CA GLN A 46 7.79 3.84 0.36
C GLN A 46 7.79 2.33 0.18
N LEU A 47 6.62 1.77 -0.12
CA LEU A 47 6.40 0.36 -0.30
C LEU A 47 5.76 0.11 -1.68
N PRO A 48 6.53 -0.38 -2.66
CA PRO A 48 6.02 -0.77 -3.97
C PRO A 48 4.93 -1.84 -3.88
N VAL A 49 3.83 -1.62 -4.59
CA VAL A 49 2.72 -2.57 -4.72
C VAL A 49 2.87 -3.31 -6.04
N VAL A 50 2.93 -4.64 -6.02
CA VAL A 50 3.11 -5.48 -7.21
C VAL A 50 1.91 -6.40 -7.45
N LYS A 51 1.57 -6.67 -8.71
CA LYS A 51 0.51 -7.65 -9.03
C LYS A 51 1.01 -9.08 -8.81
N ARG A 52 0.18 -9.95 -8.21
CA ARG A 52 0.41 -11.40 -8.22
C ARG A 52 0.23 -11.94 -9.64
N SER A 53 1.30 -12.48 -10.23
CA SER A 53 1.18 -13.29 -11.45
C SER A 53 0.52 -14.62 -11.08
N ARG A 54 -0.48 -15.06 -11.85
CA ARG A 54 -1.07 -16.41 -11.72
C ARG A 54 -0.17 -17.49 -12.32
N ASP A 55 0.76 -17.11 -13.20
CA ASP A 55 1.74 -18.04 -13.76
C ASP A 55 2.99 -18.14 -12.90
N HIS A 56 3.18 -19.33 -12.32
CA HIS A 56 4.36 -19.73 -11.56
C HIS A 56 5.65 -19.74 -12.40
N ASN A 57 5.52 -19.76 -13.74
CA ASN A 57 6.64 -19.96 -14.66
C ASN A 57 7.33 -18.66 -15.12
N ARG A 58 6.85 -17.49 -14.68
CA ARG A 58 7.45 -16.19 -15.02
C ARG A 58 7.65 -15.34 -13.78
N GLU A 59 8.63 -15.74 -12.96
CA GLU A 59 9.22 -14.90 -11.90
C GLU A 59 9.75 -13.55 -12.44
N ARG A 60 9.87 -13.41 -13.77
CA ARG A 60 10.41 -12.26 -14.52
C ARG A 60 9.53 -11.01 -14.64
N LYS A 61 8.23 -11.01 -14.29
CA LYS A 61 7.38 -9.79 -14.46
C LYS A 61 6.41 -9.56 -13.30
N ARG A 62 6.93 -9.37 -12.08
CA ARG A 62 6.15 -8.72 -11.01
C ARG A 62 5.95 -7.26 -11.39
N ARG A 63 4.85 -6.96 -12.08
CA ARG A 63 4.52 -5.59 -12.49
C ARG A 63 4.20 -4.77 -11.25
N VAL A 64 4.92 -3.67 -11.07
CA VAL A 64 4.56 -2.62 -10.11
C VAL A 64 3.26 -2.00 -10.59
N VAL A 65 2.27 -1.95 -9.70
CA VAL A 65 0.94 -1.37 -9.95
C VAL A 65 0.68 -0.13 -9.12
N GLY A 66 1.56 0.18 -8.17
CA GLY A 66 1.46 1.38 -7.36
C GLY A 66 2.62 1.53 -6.39
N LEU A 67 2.61 2.64 -5.67
CA LEU A 67 3.57 2.96 -4.62
C LEU A 67 2.80 3.46 -3.40
N LEU A 68 2.99 2.79 -2.26
CA LEU A 68 2.38 3.18 -1.01
C LEU A 68 3.36 4.04 -0.22
N HIS A 69 2.97 5.27 0.08
CA HIS A 69 3.74 6.18 0.92
C HIS A 69 3.27 6.07 2.37
N TYR A 70 4.22 6.03 3.31
CA TYR A 70 3.91 5.93 4.74
C TYR A 70 3.08 7.13 5.20
N ASP A 71 3.42 8.33 4.73
CA ASP A 71 2.74 9.58 5.09
C ASP A 71 1.28 9.62 4.60
N GLU A 72 0.97 8.90 3.52
CA GLU A 72 -0.39 8.80 2.96
C GLU A 72 -1.29 7.83 3.75
N LEU A 73 -0.72 6.93 4.56
CA LEU A 73 -1.50 5.98 5.36
C LEU A 73 -2.47 6.69 6.30
N TRP A 74 -2.01 7.78 6.92
CA TRP A 74 -2.83 8.59 7.80
C TRP A 74 -3.94 9.31 7.04
N HIS A 75 -3.64 9.81 5.84
CA HIS A 75 -4.64 10.43 4.97
C HIS A 75 -5.74 9.42 4.59
N CYS A 76 -5.35 8.21 4.19
CA CYS A 76 -6.29 7.13 3.85
C CYS A 76 -7.22 6.80 5.04
N LEU A 77 -6.67 6.69 6.24
CA LEU A 77 -7.46 6.42 7.45
C LEU A 77 -8.46 7.53 7.75
N ARG A 78 -8.02 8.80 7.71
CA ARG A 78 -8.89 9.96 7.95
C ARG A 78 -10.00 10.03 6.91
N LYS A 79 -9.70 9.77 5.63
CA LYS A 79 -10.68 9.74 4.54
C LYS A 79 -11.74 8.66 4.76
N GLU A 80 -11.34 7.46 5.16
CA GLU A 80 -12.27 6.36 5.45
C GLU A 80 -13.18 6.66 6.64
N ILE A 81 -12.62 7.23 7.72
CA ILE A 81 -13.43 7.67 8.89
C ILE A 81 -14.48 8.69 8.45
N ASN A 82 -14.10 9.69 7.65
CA ASN A 82 -15.03 10.69 7.16
C ASN A 82 -16.09 10.12 6.21
N HIS A 83 -15.70 9.20 5.33
CA HIS A 83 -16.64 8.50 4.45
C HIS A 83 -17.71 7.74 5.25
N ARG A 84 -17.33 7.04 6.32
CA ARG A 84 -18.28 6.36 7.21
C ARG A 84 -19.19 7.31 7.96
N LYS A 85 -18.67 8.47 8.41
CA LYS A 85 -19.50 9.51 9.05
C LYS A 85 -20.57 10.03 8.09
N LEU A 86 -20.20 10.35 6.86
CA LEU A 86 -21.13 10.80 5.83
C LEU A 86 -22.19 9.74 5.51
N ALA A 87 -21.78 8.48 5.35
CA ALA A 87 -22.70 7.37 5.11
C ALA A 87 -23.68 7.14 6.27
N TYR A 88 -23.25 7.40 7.51
CA TYR A 88 -24.12 7.35 8.68
C TYR A 88 -25.11 8.53 8.70
N GLN A 89 -24.62 9.76 8.47
CA GLN A 89 -25.47 10.96 8.42
C GLN A 89 -26.54 10.85 7.33
N SER A 90 -26.17 10.42 6.12
CA SER A 90 -27.14 10.24 5.02
C SER A 90 -28.19 9.19 5.35
N ARG A 91 -27.82 8.12 6.07
CA ARG A 91 -28.79 7.12 6.54
C ARG A 91 -29.76 7.70 7.56
N THR A 92 -29.27 8.51 8.49
CA THR A 92 -30.11 9.16 9.51
C THR A 92 -31.05 10.18 8.88
N GLU A 93 -30.57 11.03 7.97
CA GLU A 93 -31.39 12.02 7.24
C GLU A 93 -32.49 11.33 6.42
N ASN A 94 -32.16 10.27 5.66
CA ASN A 94 -33.14 9.51 4.88
C ASN A 94 -34.21 8.82 5.76
N ASN A 95 -33.84 8.42 6.99
CA ASN A 95 -34.80 7.86 7.94
C ASN A 95 -35.74 8.94 8.52
N LEU A 96 -35.29 10.18 8.68
CA LEU A 96 -36.16 11.28 9.11
C LEU A 96 -37.09 11.76 7.98
N THR A 97 -36.66 11.72 6.71
CA THR A 97 -37.50 12.16 5.58
C THR A 97 -38.55 11.15 5.16
N ASN A 98 -38.35 9.86 5.42
CA ASN A 98 -39.31 8.80 5.07
C ASN A 98 -40.33 8.50 6.18
N GLY A 99 -40.29 9.26 7.28
CA GLY A 99 -41.19 9.15 8.43
C GLY A 99 -42.29 10.22 8.51
N HIS A 100 -42.44 11.04 7.47
CA HIS A 100 -43.48 12.09 7.39
C HIS A 100 -44.49 11.81 6.28
#